data_AF-A0A1G0H3N1-F1
#
_entry.id   AF-A0A1G0H3N1-F1
#
_cell.length_a   1.000
_cell.length_b   1.000
_cell.length_c   1.000
_cell.angle_alpha   90.00
_cell.angle_beta   90.00
_cell.angle_gamma   90.00
#
_symmetry.space_group_name_H-M   'P 1'
#
loop_
_entity.id
_entity.type
_entity.pdbx_description
1 polymer ?
#
loop_
_entity_poly.entity_id
_entity_poly.type
_entity_poly.pdbx_seq_one_letter_code
_entity_poly.pdbx_strand_id
1 'polypeptide(L)'
;MKVKLIIAFQQALREYCRQSSRGYRFGFFSRWRHRFNKTQTLVALEKALYQSENDDEALSIVLEHFLSKQATFHNHSFNNYFIDELKKSIFSIHWNCFTPHAIAMYQGPLYRGTSQPPGKIFTNGFKELSHSMQVEDYLKFRTNRIGVSTSKNFDCAKEYAMNSKRSSHIRYIYAINYRGCKGYDILESGKARGLSFNRLFHKDRFSSWKNHKHEVNIKGHIVREDVIGAWQIIHDENLIWLDNQYYLKHAKFQYEPIALF
;
A
#
# COMPACT_ATOMS: atom_id res chain seq x y z
N MET A 1 -9.89 -9.84 26.70
CA MET A 1 -8.99 -9.08 25.79
C MET A 1 -7.56 -9.07 26.31
N LYS A 2 -7.32 -8.66 27.56
CA LYS A 2 -6.03 -8.57 28.24
C LYS A 2 -5.14 -9.79 28.02
N VAL A 3 -5.66 -11.00 28.27
CA VAL A 3 -4.90 -12.25 28.08
C VAL A 3 -4.36 -12.38 26.65
N LYS A 4 -5.17 -12.02 25.63
CA LYS A 4 -4.74 -12.05 24.22
C LYS A 4 -3.64 -11.02 23.95
N LEU A 5 -3.74 -9.82 24.52
CA LEU A 5 -2.71 -8.78 24.40
C LEU A 5 -1.38 -9.23 25.02
N ILE A 6 -1.41 -9.87 26.20
CA ILE A 6 -0.22 -10.42 26.88
C ILE A 6 0.41 -11.54 26.03
N ILE A 7 -0.40 -12.47 25.51
CA ILE A 7 0.09 -13.55 24.63
C ILE A 7 0.73 -12.96 23.37
N ALA A 8 0.07 -11.99 22.72
CA ALA A 8 0.61 -11.33 21.54
C ALA A 8 1.94 -10.62 21.84
N PHE A 9 2.06 -9.96 22.99
CA PHE A 9 3.30 -9.32 23.43
C PHE A 9 4.43 -10.35 23.61
N GLN A 10 4.16 -11.45 24.32
CA GLN A 10 5.15 -12.52 24.55
C GLN A 10 5.60 -13.18 23.25
N GLN A 11 4.67 -13.46 22.33
CA GLN A 11 4.97 -14.03 21.02
C GLN A 11 5.81 -13.06 20.19
N ALA A 12 5.42 -11.79 20.14
CA ALA A 12 6.17 -10.77 19.43
C ALA A 12 7.58 -10.58 19.98
N LEU A 13 7.73 -10.65 21.30
CA LEU A 13 9.04 -10.59 21.95
C LEU A 13 9.90 -11.79 21.54
N ARG A 14 9.34 -12.99 21.52
CA ARG A 14 10.04 -14.21 21.08
C ARG A 14 10.49 -14.09 19.63
N GLU A 15 9.61 -13.65 18.74
CA GLU A 15 9.92 -13.46 17.32
C GLU A 15 10.97 -12.37 17.10
N TYR A 16 10.85 -11.25 17.83
CA TYR A 16 11.84 -10.19 17.80
C TYR A 16 13.22 -10.64 18.28
N CYS A 17 13.29 -11.37 19.41
CA CYS A 17 14.53 -11.96 19.94
C CYS A 17 15.17 -12.96 18.96
N ARG A 18 14.34 -13.76 18.28
CA ARG A 18 14.79 -14.72 17.27
C ARG A 18 15.21 -14.06 15.96
N GLN A 19 14.91 -12.77 15.80
CA GLN A 19 15.10 -12.03 14.55
C GLN A 19 14.46 -12.79 13.38
N SER A 20 13.24 -13.30 13.56
CA SER A 20 12.57 -14.02 12.48
C SER A 20 12.51 -13.17 11.21
N SER A 21 12.78 -13.80 10.06
CA SER A 21 13.07 -13.04 8.85
C SER A 21 11.85 -12.24 8.41
N ARG A 22 12.12 -11.00 8.02
CA ARG A 22 11.20 -10.09 7.34
C ARG A 22 11.85 -9.52 6.08
N GLY A 23 12.55 -10.38 5.32
CA GLY A 23 13.27 -9.96 4.10
C GLY A 23 14.73 -9.54 4.25
N TYR A 24 15.38 -9.80 5.39
CA TYR A 24 16.83 -9.58 5.55
C TYR A 24 17.53 -10.87 5.97
N ARG A 25 18.55 -11.29 5.20
CA ARG A 25 19.39 -12.44 5.58
C ARG A 25 20.42 -11.99 6.62
N PHE A 26 20.20 -12.39 7.86
CA PHE A 26 21.16 -12.15 8.95
C PHE A 26 22.42 -13.00 8.74
N GLY A 27 23.56 -12.34 8.56
CA GLY A 27 24.89 -12.96 8.59
C GLY A 27 25.38 -13.23 10.02
N PHE A 28 26.49 -13.96 10.16
CA PHE A 28 27.09 -14.33 11.45
C PHE A 28 27.32 -13.13 12.38
N PHE A 29 27.82 -12.00 11.85
CA PHE A 29 28.07 -10.78 12.62
C PHE A 29 26.81 -10.09 13.16
N SER A 30 25.68 -10.24 12.46
CA SER A 30 24.41 -9.63 12.88
C SER A 30 23.75 -10.37 14.04
N ARG A 31 23.97 -11.68 14.19
CA ARG A 31 23.52 -12.43 15.37
C ARG A 31 24.31 -12.08 16.63
N TRP A 32 25.62 -11.82 16.49
CA TRP A 32 26.49 -11.52 17.64
C TRP A 32 26.35 -10.08 18.14
N ARG A 33 26.21 -9.11 17.22
CA ARG A 33 26.08 -7.66 17.56
C ARG A 33 24.72 -7.30 18.18
N HIS A 34 23.75 -8.21 18.17
CA HIS A 34 22.38 -8.00 18.64
C HIS A 34 22.00 -8.97 19.77
N ARG A 35 22.86 -9.15 20.78
CA ARG A 35 22.38 -9.73 22.06
C ARG A 35 21.22 -8.86 22.55
N PHE A 36 20.02 -9.42 22.51
CA PHE A 36 18.80 -8.69 22.81
C PHE A 36 18.75 -8.35 24.29
N ASN A 37 18.84 -7.06 24.61
CA ASN A 37 18.45 -6.52 25.90
C ASN A 37 17.09 -5.85 25.72
N LYS A 38 16.10 -6.24 26.54
CA LYS A 38 14.80 -5.55 26.57
C LYS A 38 15.07 -4.08 26.87
N THR A 39 14.63 -3.20 25.96
CA THR A 39 14.72 -1.76 26.23
C THR A 39 13.83 -1.41 27.43
N GLN A 40 14.16 -0.33 28.13
CA GLN A 40 13.37 0.11 29.29
C GLN A 40 11.90 0.35 28.93
N THR A 41 11.61 0.83 27.71
CA THR A 41 10.25 0.98 27.18
C THR A 41 9.51 -0.36 27.10
N LEU A 42 10.17 -1.43 26.64
CA LEU A 42 9.53 -2.76 26.55
C LEU A 42 9.31 -3.38 27.93
N VAL A 43 10.22 -3.15 28.88
CA VAL A 43 10.04 -3.59 30.27
C VAL A 43 8.86 -2.85 30.92
N ALA A 44 8.76 -1.54 30.69
CA ALA A 44 7.65 -0.73 31.20
C ALA A 44 6.31 -1.16 30.60
N LEU A 45 6.25 -1.40 29.27
CA LEU A 45 5.07 -1.92 28.58
C LEU A 45 4.65 -3.28 29.12
N GLU A 46 5.60 -4.22 29.25
CA GLU A 46 5.34 -5.54 29.80
C GLU A 46 4.75 -5.43 31.21
N LYS A 47 5.42 -4.68 32.09
CA LYS A 47 4.96 -4.47 33.47
C LYS A 47 3.55 -3.88 33.52
N ALA A 48 3.28 -2.82 32.76
CA ALA A 48 1.96 -2.18 32.70
C ALA A 48 0.88 -3.15 32.21
N LEU A 49 1.16 -3.95 31.18
CA LEU A 49 0.22 -4.96 30.68
C LEU A 49 -0.15 -6.01 31.73
N TYR A 50 0.83 -6.54 32.47
CA TYR A 50 0.53 -7.50 33.53
C TYR A 50 -0.24 -6.87 34.70
N GLN A 51 0.11 -5.62 35.04
CA GLN A 51 -0.46 -4.89 36.17
C GLN A 51 -1.85 -4.29 35.91
N SER A 52 -2.26 -4.12 34.64
CA SER A 52 -3.61 -3.65 34.30
C SER A 52 -4.70 -4.45 35.02
N GLU A 53 -5.79 -3.82 35.43
CA GLU A 53 -6.85 -4.48 36.18
C GLU A 53 -7.85 -5.19 35.26
N ASN A 54 -8.08 -4.63 34.07
CA ASN A 54 -9.13 -5.08 33.16
C ASN A 54 -8.74 -5.00 31.66
N ASP A 55 -9.67 -5.44 30.81
CA ASP A 55 -9.51 -5.53 29.36
C ASP A 55 -9.32 -4.16 28.69
N ASP A 56 -10.04 -3.13 29.15
CA ASP A 56 -10.03 -1.79 28.56
C ASP A 56 -8.73 -1.06 28.91
N GLU A 57 -8.28 -1.16 30.15
CA GLU A 57 -7.01 -0.61 30.60
C GLU A 57 -5.84 -1.26 29.86
N ALA A 58 -5.84 -2.60 29.75
CA ALA A 58 -4.82 -3.32 28.99
C ALA A 58 -4.77 -2.86 27.53
N LEU A 59 -5.93 -2.63 26.90
CA LEU A 59 -6.01 -2.11 25.55
C LEU A 59 -5.48 -0.67 25.46
N SER A 60 -5.85 0.22 26.39
CA SER A 60 -5.35 1.61 26.42
C SER A 60 -3.83 1.65 26.47
N ILE A 61 -3.21 0.81 27.33
CA ILE A 61 -1.75 0.69 27.44
C ILE A 61 -1.10 0.35 26.09
N VAL A 62 -1.66 -0.61 25.34
CA VAL A 62 -1.13 -0.99 24.02
C VAL A 62 -1.28 0.14 23.01
N LEU A 63 -2.45 0.79 22.99
CA LEU A 63 -2.71 1.89 22.06
C LEU A 63 -1.79 3.08 22.35
N GLU A 64 -1.65 3.48 23.60
CA GLU A 64 -0.75 4.55 24.05
C GLU A 64 0.71 4.24 23.70
N HIS A 65 1.14 2.99 23.88
CA HIS A 65 2.48 2.57 23.47
C HIS A 65 2.73 2.85 22.00
N PHE A 66 1.82 2.43 21.11
CA PHE A 66 1.97 2.67 19.67
C PHE A 66 1.82 4.14 19.26
N LEU A 67 1.06 4.93 20.00
CA LEU A 67 0.90 6.37 19.77
C LEU A 67 2.07 7.19 20.34
N SER A 68 2.88 6.61 21.23
CA SER A 68 3.99 7.31 21.87
C SER A 68 5.09 7.68 20.87
N LYS A 69 5.76 8.83 21.09
CA LYS A 69 6.93 9.25 20.28
C LYS A 69 8.12 8.28 20.39
N GLN A 70 8.11 7.39 21.38
CA GLN A 70 9.16 6.40 21.61
C GLN A 70 8.96 5.12 20.79
N ALA A 71 7.78 4.93 20.18
CA ALA A 71 7.49 3.81 19.32
C ALA A 71 8.28 3.90 18.00
N THR A 72 9.29 3.05 17.85
CA THR A 72 10.05 2.91 16.61
C THR A 72 9.42 1.86 15.70
N PHE A 73 9.33 2.16 14.40
CA PHE A 73 8.64 1.32 13.42
C PHE A 73 9.47 1.04 12.16
N HIS A 74 10.72 0.62 12.31
CA HIS A 74 11.49 0.06 11.19
C HIS A 74 11.14 -1.43 11.00
N ASN A 75 11.47 -2.03 9.85
CA ASN A 75 11.08 -3.41 9.49
C ASN A 75 11.34 -4.47 10.57
N HIS A 76 12.38 -4.27 11.38
CA HIS A 76 12.78 -5.16 12.46
C HIS A 76 12.50 -4.63 13.87
N SER A 77 11.68 -3.59 14.06
CA SER A 77 11.36 -3.12 15.41
C SER A 77 10.39 -4.08 16.10
N PHE A 78 10.46 -4.16 17.43
CA PHE A 78 9.52 -4.95 18.24
C PHE A 78 8.06 -4.67 17.89
N ASN A 79 7.69 -3.39 17.76
CA ASN A 79 6.31 -2.95 17.50
C ASN A 79 5.72 -3.59 16.25
N ASN A 80 6.59 -3.85 15.28
CA ASN A 80 6.25 -4.38 14.00
C ASN A 80 5.89 -5.88 14.13
N TYR A 81 6.62 -6.64 14.94
CA TYR A 81 6.23 -8.00 15.35
C TYR A 81 4.97 -7.98 16.24
N PHE A 82 4.86 -7.00 17.13
CA PHE A 82 3.72 -6.90 18.05
C PHE A 82 2.40 -6.69 17.31
N ILE A 83 2.39 -5.82 16.32
CA ILE A 83 1.24 -5.62 15.43
C ILE A 83 0.87 -6.90 14.67
N ASP A 84 1.85 -7.69 14.21
CA ASP A 84 1.55 -8.94 13.52
C ASP A 84 0.91 -9.99 14.42
N GLU A 85 1.35 -10.13 15.67
CA GLU A 85 0.70 -11.04 16.62
C GLU A 85 -0.69 -10.54 17.06
N LEU A 86 -0.86 -9.22 17.18
CA LEU A 86 -2.17 -8.61 17.48
C LEU A 86 -3.19 -8.89 16.37
N LYS A 87 -2.79 -8.81 15.10
CA LYS A 87 -3.65 -9.14 13.95
C LYS A 87 -4.14 -10.59 13.95
N LYS A 88 -3.34 -11.53 14.47
CA LYS A 88 -3.72 -12.95 14.53
C LYS A 88 -4.75 -13.24 15.61
N SER A 89 -4.86 -12.38 16.62
CA SER A 89 -5.60 -12.67 17.85
C SER A 89 -6.79 -11.72 18.10
N ILE A 90 -6.74 -10.50 17.55
CA ILE A 90 -7.71 -9.43 17.78
C ILE A 90 -8.08 -8.78 16.44
N PHE A 91 -9.13 -9.29 15.79
CA PHE A 91 -9.55 -8.84 14.46
C PHE A 91 -10.44 -7.59 14.45
N SER A 92 -10.99 -7.21 15.61
CA SER A 92 -11.89 -6.05 15.73
C SER A 92 -11.17 -4.70 15.58
N ILE A 93 -9.84 -4.68 15.63
CA ILE A 93 -9.03 -3.46 15.56
C ILE A 93 -8.16 -3.51 14.29
N HIS A 94 -8.15 -2.40 13.54
CA HIS A 94 -7.31 -2.29 12.35
C HIS A 94 -5.87 -1.89 12.70
N TRP A 95 -5.10 -2.84 13.25
CA TRP A 95 -3.75 -2.60 13.79
C TRP A 95 -2.73 -1.98 12.84
N ASN A 96 -2.95 -2.07 11.52
CA ASN A 96 -2.08 -1.44 10.53
C ASN A 96 -1.99 0.08 10.69
N CYS A 97 -3.02 0.73 11.27
CA CYS A 97 -3.07 2.18 11.52
C CYS A 97 -1.91 2.72 12.36
N PHE A 98 -1.23 1.85 13.13
CA PHE A 98 -0.07 2.21 13.93
C PHE A 98 1.26 2.04 13.19
N THR A 99 1.27 1.37 12.02
CA THR A 99 2.50 1.22 11.23
C THR A 99 2.65 2.36 10.22
N PRO A 100 3.73 3.16 10.28
CA PRO A 100 4.00 4.20 9.29
C PRO A 100 4.27 3.63 7.89
N HIS A 101 4.48 2.31 7.78
CA HIS A 101 4.70 1.60 6.52
C HIS A 101 3.49 0.86 5.99
N ALA A 102 2.30 0.91 6.62
CA ALA A 102 1.11 0.23 6.11
C ALA A 102 0.82 0.62 4.66
N ILE A 103 0.68 -0.38 3.77
CA ILE A 103 0.28 -0.18 2.38
C ILE A 103 -0.97 -1.01 2.15
N ALA A 104 -2.04 -0.35 1.70
CA ALA A 104 -3.19 -1.04 1.17
C ALA A 104 -2.94 -1.39 -0.30
N MET A 105 -3.04 -2.67 -0.63
CA MET A 105 -2.90 -3.18 -1.99
C MET A 105 -4.26 -3.23 -2.67
N TYR A 106 -4.30 -2.97 -3.97
CA TYR A 106 -5.51 -2.99 -4.78
C TYR A 106 -5.37 -3.90 -6.00
N GLN A 107 -6.44 -4.63 -6.27
CA GLN A 107 -6.69 -5.41 -7.47
C GLN A 107 -8.13 -5.13 -7.93
N GLY A 108 -8.37 -5.25 -9.23
CA GLY A 108 -9.70 -5.09 -9.81
C GLY A 108 -9.79 -3.98 -10.86
N PRO A 109 -11.01 -3.47 -11.12
CA PRO A 109 -11.26 -2.50 -12.17
C PRO A 109 -10.54 -1.17 -11.93
N LEU A 110 -9.80 -0.73 -12.95
CA LEU A 110 -9.08 0.54 -12.97
C LEU A 110 -9.25 1.22 -14.32
N TYR A 111 -9.08 2.53 -14.31
CA TYR A 111 -9.16 3.41 -15.45
C TYR A 111 -7.92 4.29 -15.55
N ARG A 112 -7.45 4.54 -16.77
CA ARG A 112 -6.31 5.42 -17.01
C ARG A 112 -6.53 6.33 -18.20
N GLY A 113 -6.55 7.64 -17.95
CA GLY A 113 -6.53 8.67 -18.96
C GLY A 113 -5.11 8.91 -19.51
N THR A 114 -4.95 8.95 -20.83
CA THR A 114 -3.66 9.24 -21.47
C THR A 114 -3.83 9.71 -22.92
N SER A 115 -2.76 10.27 -23.50
CA SER A 115 -2.66 10.53 -24.94
C SER A 115 -1.98 9.39 -25.72
N GLN A 116 -1.51 8.33 -25.05
CA GLN A 116 -0.89 7.20 -25.73
C GLN A 116 -1.94 6.37 -26.49
N PRO A 117 -1.72 6.06 -27.78
CA PRO A 117 -2.70 5.40 -28.62
C PRO A 117 -2.80 3.89 -28.33
N PRO A 118 -3.97 3.27 -28.61
CA PRO A 118 -4.22 1.86 -28.35
C PRO A 118 -3.21 0.92 -29.00
N GLY A 119 -2.77 1.18 -30.23
CA GLY A 119 -1.76 0.34 -30.89
C GLY A 119 -0.47 0.17 -30.07
N LYS A 120 -0.08 1.19 -29.28
CA LYS A 120 1.06 1.10 -28.37
C LYS A 120 0.71 0.33 -27.09
N ILE A 121 -0.42 0.67 -26.47
CA ILE A 121 -0.81 0.14 -25.15
C ILE A 121 -1.29 -1.31 -25.24
N PHE A 122 -2.11 -1.66 -26.23
CA PHE A 122 -2.58 -3.03 -26.45
C PHE A 122 -1.43 -3.98 -26.80
N THR A 123 -0.32 -3.46 -27.32
CA THR A 123 0.87 -4.26 -27.63
C THR A 123 1.83 -4.40 -26.45
N ASN A 124 2.00 -3.35 -25.64
CA ASN A 124 3.09 -3.28 -24.65
C ASN A 124 2.64 -3.11 -23.20
N GLY A 125 1.35 -2.88 -22.98
CA GLY A 125 0.80 -2.47 -21.70
C GLY A 125 1.27 -1.07 -21.28
N PHE A 126 1.17 -0.79 -19.98
CA PHE A 126 1.73 0.41 -19.36
C PHE A 126 2.97 0.07 -18.56
N LYS A 127 3.99 0.92 -18.64
CA LYS A 127 5.22 0.80 -17.85
C LYS A 127 5.49 2.13 -17.15
N GLU A 128 5.95 2.07 -15.91
CA GLU A 128 6.50 3.23 -15.24
C GLU A 128 7.71 3.76 -16.00
N LEU A 129 7.90 5.08 -15.98
CA LEU A 129 9.00 5.73 -16.68
C LEU A 129 10.27 5.78 -15.82
N SER A 130 10.13 5.63 -14.50
CA SER A 130 11.24 5.58 -13.55
C SER A 130 10.89 4.65 -12.39
N HIS A 131 11.86 3.87 -11.93
CA HIS A 131 11.68 2.93 -10.82
C HIS A 131 12.16 3.55 -9.52
N SER A 132 11.42 3.31 -8.42
CA SER A 132 11.92 3.51 -7.06
C SER A 132 11.91 2.22 -6.24
N MET A 133 12.97 2.06 -5.44
CA MET A 133 13.08 1.01 -4.44
C MET A 133 12.26 1.32 -3.18
N GLN A 134 11.93 2.59 -2.92
CA GLN A 134 11.16 3.03 -1.77
C GLN A 134 9.66 3.03 -2.10
N VAL A 135 8.84 2.40 -1.27
CA VAL A 135 7.39 2.31 -1.52
C VAL A 135 6.72 3.68 -1.32
N GLU A 136 7.24 4.47 -0.39
CA GLU A 136 6.79 5.82 -0.07
C GLU A 136 6.78 6.75 -1.30
N ASP A 137 7.68 6.54 -2.26
CA ASP A 137 7.73 7.34 -3.49
C ASP A 137 6.50 7.15 -4.37
N TYR A 138 5.90 5.96 -4.36
CA TYR A 138 4.68 5.67 -5.11
C TYR A 138 3.44 6.25 -4.44
N LEU A 139 3.55 6.57 -3.16
CA LEU A 139 2.50 7.22 -2.39
C LEU A 139 2.58 8.75 -2.47
N LYS A 140 3.57 9.36 -3.13
CA LYS A 140 3.65 10.83 -3.24
C LYS A 140 2.58 11.40 -4.18
N PHE A 141 2.19 12.65 -3.95
CA PHE A 141 1.21 13.36 -4.79
C PHE A 141 1.71 13.58 -6.23
N ARG A 142 2.98 13.96 -6.37
CA ARG A 142 3.67 14.07 -7.65
C ARG A 142 4.78 13.04 -7.68
N THR A 143 4.50 11.90 -8.32
CA THR A 143 5.48 10.82 -8.44
C THR A 143 6.48 11.07 -9.58
N ASN A 144 6.29 12.14 -10.37
CA ASN A 144 7.25 12.66 -11.36
C ASN A 144 7.86 11.60 -12.30
N ARG A 145 7.10 10.53 -12.66
CA ARG A 145 7.44 9.36 -13.51
C ARG A 145 7.46 8.00 -12.80
N ILE A 146 7.37 7.98 -11.47
CA ILE A 146 7.37 6.76 -10.65
C ILE A 146 5.97 6.16 -10.56
N GLY A 147 5.85 4.89 -10.94
CA GLY A 147 4.59 4.16 -11.02
C GLY A 147 3.70 4.53 -12.21
N VAL A 148 2.68 3.71 -12.41
CA VAL A 148 1.60 3.93 -13.38
C VAL A 148 0.34 4.34 -12.61
N SER A 149 0.06 5.65 -12.59
CA SER A 149 -1.12 6.20 -11.92
C SER A 149 -2.42 5.80 -12.63
N THR A 150 -3.39 5.29 -11.89
CA THR A 150 -4.70 4.84 -12.38
C THR A 150 -5.78 5.27 -11.38
N SER A 151 -7.04 5.17 -11.78
CA SER A 151 -8.19 5.53 -10.96
C SER A 151 -9.22 4.41 -10.93
N LYS A 152 -9.84 4.16 -9.78
CA LYS A 152 -11.03 3.30 -9.65
C LYS A 152 -12.29 3.93 -10.27
N ASN A 153 -12.25 5.23 -10.53
CA ASN A 153 -13.36 6.02 -11.06
C ASN A 153 -13.04 6.48 -12.49
N PHE A 154 -13.98 6.20 -13.41
CA PHE A 154 -13.89 6.54 -14.82
C PHE A 154 -13.82 8.05 -15.07
N ASP A 155 -14.68 8.85 -14.44
CA ASP A 155 -14.74 10.31 -14.62
C ASP A 155 -13.44 10.99 -14.18
N CYS A 156 -12.83 10.51 -13.09
CA CYS A 156 -11.50 10.98 -12.70
C CYS A 156 -10.47 10.72 -13.80
N ALA A 157 -10.47 9.52 -14.40
CA ALA A 157 -9.55 9.19 -15.49
C ALA A 157 -9.84 10.00 -16.77
N LYS A 158 -11.11 10.29 -17.07
CA LYS A 158 -11.54 11.19 -18.14
C LYS A 158 -10.98 12.59 -17.92
N GLU A 159 -11.17 13.16 -16.74
CA GLU A 159 -10.67 14.49 -16.39
C GLU A 159 -9.14 14.58 -16.55
N TYR A 160 -8.40 13.57 -16.10
CA TYR A 160 -6.94 13.51 -16.32
C TYR A 160 -6.55 13.47 -17.80
N ALA A 161 -7.32 12.75 -18.63
CA ALA A 161 -7.08 12.71 -20.07
C ALA A 161 -7.30 14.10 -20.70
N MET A 162 -8.35 14.80 -20.28
CA MET A 162 -8.73 16.11 -20.82
C MET A 162 -7.80 17.24 -20.35
N ASN A 163 -7.36 17.22 -19.09
CA ASN A 163 -6.47 18.25 -18.52
C ASN A 163 -5.00 18.15 -18.96
N SER A 164 -4.63 17.12 -19.74
CA SER A 164 -3.28 16.98 -20.28
C SER A 164 -3.00 18.04 -21.34
N LYS A 165 -2.12 19.00 -21.03
CA LYS A 165 -1.63 20.10 -21.91
C LYS A 165 -0.93 19.66 -23.21
N ARG A 166 -0.85 18.35 -23.51
CA ARG A 166 -0.16 17.83 -24.72
C ARG A 166 -1.06 17.89 -25.94
N SER A 167 -0.56 18.45 -27.04
CA SER A 167 -1.27 18.93 -28.23
C SER A 167 -1.99 17.92 -29.15
N SER A 168 -2.21 16.65 -28.78
CA SER A 168 -3.02 15.76 -29.64
C SER A 168 -4.52 16.02 -29.41
N HIS A 169 -5.32 16.10 -30.46
CA HIS A 169 -6.78 16.23 -30.31
C HIS A 169 -7.44 14.95 -29.78
N ILE A 170 -6.79 13.80 -29.99
CA ILE A 170 -7.30 12.50 -29.58
C ILE A 170 -6.75 12.16 -28.18
N ARG A 171 -7.66 11.70 -27.31
CA ARG A 171 -7.38 11.21 -25.96
C ARG A 171 -7.96 9.81 -25.80
N TYR A 172 -7.45 9.09 -24.81
CA TYR A 172 -7.89 7.74 -24.54
C TYR A 172 -8.09 7.54 -23.04
N ILE A 173 -9.14 6.81 -22.69
CA ILE A 173 -9.38 6.29 -21.35
C ILE A 173 -9.33 4.77 -21.48
N TYR A 174 -8.39 4.13 -20.80
CA TYR A 174 -8.27 2.68 -20.84
C TYR A 174 -9.04 2.05 -19.68
N ALA A 175 -9.82 1.00 -19.96
CA ALA A 175 -10.37 0.12 -18.94
C ALA A 175 -9.38 -1.02 -18.68
N ILE A 176 -9.11 -1.28 -17.41
CA ILE A 176 -8.08 -2.22 -16.97
C ILE A 176 -8.71 -3.13 -15.91
N ASN A 177 -8.57 -4.44 -16.06
CA ASN A 177 -8.80 -5.39 -14.99
C ASN A 177 -7.45 -5.71 -14.36
N TYR A 178 -7.01 -4.92 -13.38
CA TYR A 178 -5.67 -5.07 -12.82
C TYR A 178 -5.60 -6.27 -11.90
N ARG A 179 -4.77 -7.24 -12.27
CA ARG A 179 -4.59 -8.49 -11.52
C ARG A 179 -3.22 -8.60 -10.85
N GLY A 180 -2.35 -7.61 -11.05
CA GLY A 180 -1.02 -7.58 -10.44
C GLY A 180 -1.06 -7.42 -8.91
N CYS A 181 0.07 -7.63 -8.25
CA CYS A 181 0.20 -7.58 -6.79
C CYS A 181 0.87 -6.29 -6.28
N LYS A 182 0.96 -5.23 -7.11
CA LYS A 182 1.72 -4.00 -6.81
C LYS A 182 0.94 -2.72 -7.11
N GLY A 183 -0.39 -2.78 -7.00
CA GLY A 183 -1.26 -1.61 -7.06
C GLY A 183 -1.43 -1.01 -5.67
N TYR A 184 -0.87 0.16 -5.43
CA TYR A 184 -0.95 0.83 -4.13
C TYR A 184 -2.19 1.72 -4.07
N ASP A 185 -3.13 1.37 -3.22
CA ASP A 185 -4.34 2.14 -2.97
C ASP A 185 -3.98 3.36 -2.13
N ILE A 186 -4.00 4.54 -2.75
CA ILE A 186 -3.47 5.75 -2.12
C ILE A 186 -4.32 6.15 -0.91
N LEU A 187 -5.65 6.11 -1.04
CA LEU A 187 -6.56 6.50 0.03
C LEU A 187 -6.56 5.48 1.16
N GLU A 188 -6.69 4.20 0.82
CA GLU A 188 -6.73 3.15 1.84
C GLU A 188 -5.38 3.01 2.55
N SER A 189 -4.25 3.21 1.85
CA SER A 189 -2.93 3.30 2.50
C SER A 189 -2.86 4.48 3.45
N GLY A 190 -3.57 5.58 3.15
CA GLY A 190 -3.63 6.72 4.04
C GLY A 190 -4.46 6.56 5.28
N LYS A 191 -5.64 5.97 5.14
CA LYS A 191 -6.44 5.54 6.28
C LYS A 191 -5.65 4.55 7.14
N ALA A 192 -4.98 3.59 6.50
CA ALA A 192 -4.18 2.57 7.15
C ALA A 192 -2.88 3.09 7.78
N ARG A 193 -2.41 4.32 7.48
CA ARG A 193 -1.24 4.93 8.14
C ARG A 193 -1.61 5.94 9.24
N GLY A 194 -2.90 6.23 9.42
CA GLY A 194 -3.40 7.08 10.50
C GLY A 194 -2.71 8.46 10.58
N LEU A 195 -2.39 8.89 11.81
CA LEU A 195 -1.85 10.21 12.15
C LEU A 195 -0.50 10.54 11.49
N SER A 196 0.27 9.54 11.02
CA SER A 196 1.56 9.77 10.35
C SER A 196 1.40 10.25 8.90
N PHE A 197 0.19 10.26 8.38
CA PHE A 197 -0.09 10.53 6.97
C PHE A 197 0.16 11.99 6.56
N ASN A 198 0.02 12.93 7.50
CA ASN A 198 0.19 14.38 7.27
C ASN A 198 1.60 14.80 6.83
N ARG A 199 2.64 13.96 7.02
CA ARG A 199 4.02 14.28 6.61
C ARG A 199 4.40 13.77 5.23
N LEU A 200 3.86 12.62 4.80
CA LEU A 200 4.17 12.01 3.50
C LEU A 200 3.31 12.55 2.37
N PHE A 201 2.15 13.10 2.72
CA PHE A 201 1.20 13.69 1.80
C PHE A 201 1.18 15.19 2.05
N HIS A 202 1.56 15.98 1.04
CA HIS A 202 1.34 17.43 1.05
C HIS A 202 -0.13 17.69 1.40
N LYS A 203 -0.40 18.65 2.30
CA LYS A 203 -1.77 19.06 2.69
C LYS A 203 -2.69 19.27 1.47
N ASP A 204 -2.10 19.63 0.34
CA ASP A 204 -2.77 19.91 -0.94
C ASP A 204 -3.42 18.68 -1.62
N ARG A 205 -2.97 17.44 -1.33
CA ARG A 205 -3.60 16.24 -1.91
C ARG A 205 -5.00 15.98 -1.32
N PHE A 206 -5.25 16.46 -0.11
CA PHE A 206 -6.54 16.27 0.57
C PHE A 206 -7.50 17.45 0.42
N SER A 207 -7.03 18.65 0.13
CA SER A 207 -7.91 19.75 -0.27
C SER A 207 -8.48 19.54 -1.68
N SER A 208 -7.75 18.84 -2.56
CA SER A 208 -8.21 18.42 -3.90
C SER A 208 -8.95 17.06 -3.90
N TRP A 209 -9.78 16.83 -2.87
CA TRP A 209 -10.36 15.52 -2.52
C TRP A 209 -11.24 14.89 -3.62
N LYS A 210 -11.72 15.59 -4.65
CA LYS A 210 -12.63 14.93 -5.62
C LYS A 210 -11.95 13.85 -6.48
N ASN A 211 -10.70 14.06 -6.90
CA ASN A 211 -10.09 13.18 -7.92
C ASN A 211 -9.13 12.13 -7.35
N HIS A 212 -8.57 12.37 -6.16
CA HIS A 212 -7.51 11.54 -5.60
C HIS A 212 -8.01 10.40 -4.68
N LYS A 213 -9.31 10.34 -4.33
CA LYS A 213 -9.87 9.21 -3.54
C LYS A 213 -9.77 7.86 -4.24
N HIS A 214 -9.72 7.92 -5.56
CA HIS A 214 -9.82 6.76 -6.42
C HIS A 214 -8.46 6.33 -6.96
N GLU A 215 -7.38 7.04 -6.61
CA GLU A 215 -6.06 6.76 -7.19
C GLU A 215 -5.50 5.43 -6.68
N VAL A 216 -5.03 4.62 -7.63
CA VAL A 216 -4.19 3.46 -7.40
C VAL A 216 -2.93 3.64 -8.23
N ASN A 217 -1.77 3.66 -7.59
CA ASN A 217 -0.50 3.79 -8.28
C ASN A 217 0.20 2.43 -8.39
N ILE A 218 0.48 1.99 -9.61
CA ILE A 218 1.01 0.65 -9.87
C ILE A 218 2.52 0.71 -10.02
N LYS A 219 3.26 -0.05 -9.19
CA LYS A 219 4.72 -0.19 -9.33
C LYS A 219 5.06 -1.16 -10.46
N GLY A 220 5.94 -0.73 -11.36
CA GLY A 220 6.41 -1.53 -12.49
C GLY A 220 5.53 -1.39 -13.73
N HIS A 221 4.71 -2.41 -14.00
CA HIS A 221 3.96 -2.48 -15.25
C HIS A 221 2.52 -2.99 -15.08
N ILE A 222 1.66 -2.59 -16.01
CA ILE A 222 0.36 -3.20 -16.29
C ILE A 222 0.54 -3.94 -17.61
N VAL A 223 0.42 -5.25 -17.59
CA VAL A 223 0.55 -6.08 -18.81
C VAL A 223 -0.62 -5.81 -19.75
N ARG A 224 -0.40 -6.01 -21.06
CA ARG A 224 -1.46 -5.78 -22.07
C ARG A 224 -2.68 -6.66 -21.86
N GLU A 225 -2.48 -7.86 -21.31
CA GLU A 225 -3.53 -8.85 -21.07
C GLU A 225 -4.50 -8.41 -19.96
N ASP A 226 -4.12 -7.44 -19.13
CA ASP A 226 -4.96 -6.79 -18.11
C ASP A 226 -5.75 -5.60 -18.69
N VAL A 227 -5.39 -5.10 -19.87
CA VAL A 227 -6.08 -3.97 -20.52
C VAL A 227 -7.27 -4.52 -21.30
N ILE A 228 -8.49 -4.13 -20.92
CA ILE A 228 -9.73 -4.62 -21.54
C ILE A 228 -9.94 -3.95 -22.91
N GLY A 229 -9.73 -2.64 -22.95
CA GLY A 229 -9.96 -1.81 -24.14
C GLY A 229 -9.79 -0.34 -23.80
N ALA A 230 -10.19 0.53 -24.72
CA ALA A 230 -10.09 1.97 -24.53
C ALA A 230 -11.28 2.72 -25.13
N TRP A 231 -11.75 3.74 -24.44
CA TRP A 231 -12.55 4.78 -25.07
C TRP A 231 -11.64 5.81 -25.70
N GLN A 232 -11.78 6.00 -27.01
CA GLN A 232 -11.20 7.11 -27.74
C GLN A 232 -12.14 8.31 -27.59
N ILE A 233 -11.59 9.44 -27.15
CA ILE A 233 -12.27 10.73 -27.09
C ILE A 233 -11.88 11.48 -28.36
N ILE A 234 -12.87 11.68 -29.23
CA ILE A 234 -12.80 12.56 -30.40
C ILE A 234 -13.60 13.84 -30.02
N HIS A 235 -13.27 14.98 -30.65
CA HIS A 235 -13.93 16.29 -30.47
C HIS A 235 -15.38 16.23 -29.93
N ASP A 236 -15.69 17.09 -28.96
CA ASP A 236 -16.97 17.19 -28.23
C ASP A 236 -17.32 15.98 -27.33
N GLU A 237 -16.29 15.32 -26.78
CA GLU A 237 -16.41 14.21 -25.82
C GLU A 237 -17.09 12.93 -26.34
N ASN A 238 -17.24 12.78 -27.65
CA ASN A 238 -17.73 11.54 -28.24
C ASN A 238 -16.77 10.39 -27.92
N LEU A 239 -17.30 9.34 -27.29
CA LEU A 239 -16.55 8.16 -26.85
C LEU A 239 -16.76 7.00 -27.83
N ILE A 240 -15.69 6.61 -28.51
CA ILE A 240 -15.68 5.39 -29.34
C ILE A 240 -14.94 4.30 -28.59
N TRP A 241 -15.58 3.14 -28.39
CA TRP A 241 -14.95 1.99 -27.75
C TRP A 241 -14.04 1.24 -28.74
N LEU A 242 -12.84 0.89 -28.28
CA LEU A 242 -11.83 0.14 -29.01
C LEU A 242 -11.44 -1.09 -28.18
N ASP A 243 -11.72 -2.27 -28.72
CA ASP A 243 -11.42 -3.55 -28.05
C ASP A 243 -9.95 -3.92 -28.11
N ASN A 244 -9.42 -4.45 -27.00
CA ASN A 244 -8.11 -5.07 -26.98
C ASN A 244 -8.22 -6.58 -27.27
N GLN A 245 -7.80 -7.01 -28.44
CA GLN A 245 -7.79 -8.43 -28.82
C GLN A 245 -6.87 -9.30 -27.94
N TYR A 246 -5.90 -8.69 -27.25
CA TYR A 246 -4.98 -9.40 -26.35
C TYR A 246 -5.52 -9.56 -24.91
N TYR A 247 -6.73 -9.08 -24.60
CA TYR A 247 -7.30 -9.17 -23.27
C TYR A 247 -7.64 -10.63 -22.88
N LEU A 248 -7.14 -11.08 -21.74
CA LEU A 248 -7.41 -12.44 -21.22
C LEU A 248 -8.59 -12.43 -20.24
N LYS A 249 -9.80 -12.66 -20.78
CA LYS A 249 -11.08 -12.66 -20.02
C LYS A 249 -11.17 -13.73 -18.92
N HIS A 250 -10.46 -14.86 -19.06
CA HIS A 250 -10.60 -16.03 -18.18
C HIS A 250 -9.28 -16.57 -17.59
N ALA A 251 -8.18 -15.82 -17.63
CA ALA A 251 -6.96 -16.27 -16.98
C ALA A 251 -7.15 -16.29 -15.45
N LYS A 252 -7.35 -17.49 -14.88
CA LYS A 252 -7.20 -17.74 -13.45
C LYS A 252 -5.73 -17.58 -13.09
N PHE A 253 -5.41 -16.76 -12.09
CA PHE A 253 -4.06 -16.74 -11.54
C PHE A 253 -3.81 -18.03 -10.78
N GLN A 254 -2.76 -18.75 -11.17
CA GLN A 254 -2.02 -19.61 -10.25
C GLN A 254 -1.30 -18.67 -9.29
N TYR A 255 -1.79 -18.63 -8.06
CA TYR A 255 -1.04 -18.05 -6.96
C TYR A 255 0.15 -18.98 -6.73
N GLU A 256 1.33 -18.64 -7.24
CA GLU A 256 2.52 -19.02 -6.48
C GLU A 256 2.59 -18.02 -5.34
N PRO A 257 2.29 -18.43 -4.09
CA PRO A 257 2.59 -17.59 -2.96
C PRO A 257 4.08 -17.29 -3.08
N ILE A 258 4.42 -16.04 -3.36
CA ILE A 258 5.78 -15.57 -3.14
C ILE A 258 6.00 -15.86 -1.66
N ALA A 259 6.80 -16.89 -1.40
CA ALA A 259 7.33 -17.14 -0.09
C ALA A 259 7.94 -15.81 0.35
N LEU A 260 7.26 -15.16 1.29
CA LEU A 260 7.75 -13.97 1.95
C LEU A 260 8.97 -14.44 2.73
N PHE A 261 10.14 -14.38 2.10
CA PHE A 261 11.44 -14.57 2.73
C PHE A 261 11.79 -13.33 3.54
#